data_AF-A0A7W9T3M8-F1
#
_entry.id   AF-A0A7W9T3M8-F1
#
_cell.length_a   1.000
_cell.length_b   1.000
_cell.length_c   1.000
_cell.angle_alpha   90.00
_cell.angle_beta   90.00
_cell.angle_gamma   90.00
#
_symmetry.space_group_name_H-M   'P 1'
#
loop_
_entity.id
_entity.type
_entity.pdbx_description
1 polymer ?
#
loop_
_entity_poly.entity_id
_entity_poly.type
_entity_poly.pdbx_seq_one_letter_code
_entity_poly.pdbx_strand_id
1 'polypeptide(L)'
;MPDANYRPISCSFYDELEARATTGQPCTLTYRTQPDTPPSTYHGTIQDLYIKDKVEYLRLHDGFELRLDALVAVDDKELRNYC
;
A
#
# COMPACT_ATOMS: atom_id res chain seq x y z
N MET A 1 -15.17 22.16 16.07
CA MET A 1 -13.92 22.42 16.83
C MET A 1 -12.82 21.64 16.12
N PRO A 2 -11.65 22.24 15.82
CA PRO A 2 -10.74 21.77 14.78
C PRO A 2 -9.51 21.03 15.34
N ASP A 3 -9.33 19.77 14.95
CA ASP A 3 -8.12 19.00 15.20
C ASP A 3 -7.40 18.75 13.87
N ALA A 4 -6.15 19.17 13.86
CA ALA A 4 -5.24 19.25 12.74
C ALA A 4 -5.12 17.96 11.90
N ASN A 5 -5.41 18.11 10.61
CA ASN A 5 -4.59 17.64 9.49
C ASN A 5 -3.93 16.26 9.62
N TYR A 6 -4.70 15.24 10.00
CA TYR A 6 -4.46 13.89 9.52
C TYR A 6 -5.56 13.62 8.50
N ARG A 7 -5.21 13.64 7.21
CA ARG A 7 -6.01 13.00 6.18
C ARG A 7 -5.60 11.54 6.24
N PRO A 8 -6.30 10.66 7.00
CA PRO A 8 -6.02 9.24 6.88
C PRO A 8 -6.17 8.90 5.40
N ILE A 9 -5.30 8.04 4.86
CA ILE A 9 -5.65 7.26 3.67
C ILE A 9 -7.10 6.85 3.89
N SER A 10 -8.01 7.28 2.99
CA SER A 10 -9.46 7.20 3.22
C SER A 10 -9.77 5.91 3.96
N CYS A 11 -10.47 5.98 5.10
CA CYS A 11 -10.75 4.78 5.91
C CYS A 11 -11.27 3.63 5.03
N SER A 12 -11.97 3.96 3.94
CA SER A 12 -12.42 3.07 2.87
C SER A 12 -11.32 2.36 2.07
N PHE A 13 -10.17 2.98 1.82
CA PHE A 13 -9.04 2.37 1.11
C PHE A 13 -8.26 1.41 2.02
N TYR A 14 -8.09 1.76 3.30
CA TYR A 14 -7.47 0.87 4.27
C TYR A 14 -8.38 -0.33 4.56
N ASP A 15 -9.69 -0.10 4.73
CA ASP A 15 -10.70 -1.17 4.87
C ASP A 15 -10.73 -2.10 3.64
N GLU A 16 -10.61 -1.56 2.42
CA GLU A 16 -10.56 -2.37 1.21
C GLU A 16 -9.24 -3.15 1.08
N LEU A 17 -8.12 -2.58 1.54
CA LEU A 17 -6.84 -3.27 1.63
C LEU A 17 -6.87 -4.39 2.68
N GLU A 18 -7.47 -4.16 3.84
CA GLU A 18 -7.70 -5.17 4.88
C GLU A 18 -8.64 -6.28 4.37
N ALA A 19 -9.69 -5.94 3.63
CA ALA A 19 -10.58 -6.90 3.01
C ALA A 19 -9.85 -7.75 1.96
N ARG A 20 -8.94 -7.16 1.18
CA ARG A 20 -8.07 -7.86 0.22
C ARG A 20 -7.06 -8.78 0.90
N ALA A 21 -6.44 -8.33 1.98
CA ALA A 21 -5.54 -9.14 2.80
C ALA A 21 -6.28 -10.33 3.44
N THR A 22 -7.49 -10.08 3.95
CA THR A 22 -8.37 -11.09 4.53
C THR A 22 -8.86 -12.12 3.49
N THR A 23 -9.18 -11.66 2.27
CA THR A 23 -9.55 -12.56 1.17
C THR A 23 -8.36 -13.28 0.55
N GLY A 24 -7.12 -12.86 0.85
CA GLY A 24 -5.92 -13.46 0.27
C GLY A 24 -5.86 -13.31 -1.25
N GLN A 25 -6.43 -12.23 -1.80
CA GLN A 25 -6.44 -12.04 -3.24
C GLN A 25 -5.04 -11.67 -3.77
N PRO A 26 -4.60 -12.28 -4.88
CA PRO A 26 -3.37 -11.87 -5.55
C PRO A 26 -3.56 -10.46 -6.12
N CYS A 27 -2.64 -9.56 -5.79
CA CYS A 27 -2.64 -8.18 -6.25
C CYS A 27 -1.31 -7.82 -6.90
N THR A 28 -1.36 -6.84 -7.80
CA THR A 28 -0.17 -6.31 -8.48
C THR A 28 0.30 -5.04 -7.79
N LEU A 29 1.50 -5.07 -7.22
CA LEU A 29 2.12 -3.95 -6.53
C LEU A 29 3.11 -3.27 -7.45
N THR A 30 2.87 -2.02 -7.78
CA THR A 30 3.82 -1.21 -8.54
C THR A 30 4.60 -0.35 -7.56
N TYR A 31 5.92 -0.50 -7.49
CA TYR A 31 6.77 0.24 -6.56
C TYR A 31 7.97 0.84 -7.29
N ARG A 32 8.49 1.93 -6.74
CA ARG A 32 9.59 2.69 -7.31
C ARG A 32 10.54 3.13 -6.21
N THR A 33 11.71 2.50 -6.18
CA THR A 33 12.77 2.82 -5.20
C THR A 33 13.55 4.08 -5.57
N GLN A 34 13.63 4.44 -6.85
CA GLN A 34 14.39 5.60 -7.31
C GLN A 34 13.62 6.42 -8.36
N PRO A 35 13.68 7.76 -8.29
CA PRO A 35 12.99 8.65 -9.23
C PRO A 35 13.54 8.62 -10.66
N ASP A 36 14.65 7.92 -10.91
CA ASP A 36 15.26 7.74 -12.24
C ASP A 36 15.01 6.34 -12.82
N THR A 37 14.65 5.36 -11.99
CA THR A 37 14.40 3.97 -12.41
C THR A 37 12.92 3.77 -12.79
N PRO A 38 12.59 2.94 -13.80
CA PRO A 38 11.21 2.56 -14.07
C PRO A 38 10.58 1.86 -12.85
N PRO A 39 9.28 2.10 -12.57
CA PRO A 39 8.59 1.40 -11.51
C PRO A 39 8.58 -0.10 -11.78
N SER A 40 8.89 -0.89 -10.76
CA SER A 40 8.84 -2.35 -10.81
C SER A 40 7.47 -2.83 -10.36
N THR A 41 6.93 -3.84 -11.04
CA THR A 41 5.72 -4.52 -10.61
C THR A 41 6.07 -5.80 -9.87
N TYR A 42 5.37 -6.06 -8.78
CA TYR A 42 5.49 -7.26 -7.97
C TYR A 42 4.12 -7.88 -7.83
N HIS A 43 3.98 -9.15 -8.23
CA HIS A 43 2.72 -9.86 -8.11
C HIS A 43 2.78 -10.72 -6.85
N GLY A 44 1.84 -10.53 -5.93
CA GLY A 44 1.78 -11.33 -4.73
C GLY A 44 0.46 -11.19 -4.00
N THR A 45 0.22 -12.13 -3.09
CA THR A 45 -0.94 -12.08 -2.21
C THR A 45 -0.60 -11.25 -0.98
N ILE A 46 -1.38 -10.19 -0.73
CA ILE A 46 -1.27 -9.40 0.50
C ILE A 46 -1.63 -10.32 1.66
N GLN A 47 -0.67 -10.53 2.54
CA GLN A 47 -0.84 -11.32 3.74
C GLN A 47 -1.41 -10.47 4.87
N ASP A 48 -0.81 -9.31 5.09
CA ASP A 48 -1.13 -8.40 6.19
C ASP A 48 -0.59 -7.00 5.89
N LEU A 49 -1.18 -5.97 6.47
CA LEU A 49 -0.77 -4.57 6.32
C LEU A 49 -0.62 -3.96 7.71
N TYR A 50 0.55 -3.38 7.97
CA TYR A 50 0.84 -2.83 9.29
C TYR A 50 1.50 -1.46 9.18
N ILE A 51 1.23 -0.61 10.17
CA ILE A 51 1.84 0.71 10.27
C ILE A 51 3.02 0.63 11.23
N LYS A 52 4.19 1.04 10.74
CA LYS A 52 5.41 1.14 11.54
C LYS A 52 6.00 2.53 11.37
N ASP A 53 6.17 3.23 12.48
CA ASP A 53 6.75 4.58 12.52
C ASP A 53 5.97 5.61 11.68
N LYS A 54 4.62 5.53 11.70
CA LYS A 54 3.71 6.34 10.85
C LYS A 54 3.86 6.10 9.35
N VAL A 55 4.59 5.04 8.96
CA VAL A 55 4.71 4.60 7.58
C VAL A 55 3.99 3.28 7.44
N GLU A 56 3.18 3.16 6.40
CA GLU A 56 2.48 1.92 6.11
C GLU A 56 3.41 0.93 5.41
N TYR A 57 3.35 -0.32 5.86
CA TYR A 57 4.06 -1.46 5.32
C TYR A 57 3.06 -2.52 4.91
N LEU A 58 3.32 -3.09 3.75
CA LEU A 58 2.59 -4.20 3.18
C LEU A 58 3.46 -5.43 3.35
N ARG A 59 2.86 -6.52 3.82
CA ARG A 59 3.49 -7.83 3.89
C ARG A 59 2.76 -8.77 2.97
N LEU A 60 3.52 -9.44 2.12
CA LEU A 60 3.03 -10.48 1.21
C LEU A 60 3.18 -11.85 1.84
N HIS A 61 2.39 -12.80 1.32
CA HIS A 61 2.43 -14.20 1.76
C HIS A 61 3.77 -14.87 1.48
N ASP A 62 4.54 -14.36 0.51
CA ASP A 62 5.92 -14.79 0.24
C ASP A 62 6.92 -14.37 1.33
N GLY A 63 6.49 -13.54 2.29
CA GLY A 63 7.35 -12.93 3.31
C GLY A 63 8.01 -11.62 2.85
N PHE A 64 7.72 -11.18 1.63
CA PHE A 64 8.16 -9.89 1.11
C PHE A 64 7.43 -8.74 1.79
N GLU A 65 8.19 -7.78 2.31
CA GLU A 65 7.66 -6.58 2.96
C GLU A 65 8.05 -5.34 2.16
N LEU A 66 7.07 -4.50 1.84
CA LEU A 66 7.27 -3.31 1.03
C LEU A 66 6.61 -2.10 1.68
N ARG A 67 7.36 -1.01 1.72
CA ARG A 67 6.87 0.29 2.20
C ARG A 67 5.89 0.89 1.21
N LEU A 68 4.73 1.31 1.70
CA LEU A 68 3.76 2.05 0.88
C LEU A 68 4.34 3.39 0.39
N ASP A 69 5.32 3.97 1.08
CA ASP A 69 6.05 5.17 0.65
C ASP A 69 6.76 4.99 -0.70
N ALA A 70 7.31 3.79 -0.96
CA ALA A 70 7.90 3.45 -2.25
C ALA A 70 6.87 2.84 -3.22
N LEU A 71 5.65 2.56 -2.75
CA LEU A 71 4.58 1.97 -3.54
C LEU A 71 3.88 3.06 -4.34
N VAL A 72 3.84 2.86 -5.64
CA VAL A 72 3.20 3.77 -6.61
C VAL A 72 1.73 3.40 -6.78
N ALA A 73 1.43 2.11 -6.93
CA ALA A 73 0.07 1.63 -7.14
C ALA A 73 -0.12 0.21 -6.62
N VAL A 74 -1.36 -0.14 -6.27
CA VAL A 74 -1.78 -1.50 -5.93
C VAL A 74 -2.98 -1.84 -6.78
N ASP A 75 -2.87 -2.88 -7.62
CA ASP A 75 -4.01 -3.47 -8.31
C ASP A 75 -4.81 -2.41 -9.09
N ASP A 76 -4.09 -1.60 -9.88
CA ASP A 76 -4.62 -0.46 -10.66
C ASP A 76 -5.03 0.78 -9.83
N LYS A 77 -5.05 0.70 -8.50
CA LYS A 77 -5.25 1.86 -7.64
C LYS A 77 -3.93 2.58 -7.36
N GLU A 78 -3.76 3.73 -7.99
CA GLU A 78 -2.62 4.62 -7.74
C GLU A 78 -2.72 5.29 -6.37
N LEU A 79 -1.74 5.05 -5.51
CA LEU A 79 -1.64 5.70 -4.20
C LEU A 79 -1.32 7.20 -4.34
N ARG A 80 -0.67 7.56 -5.46
CA ARG A 80 -0.15 8.89 -5.75
C ARG A 80 -1.21 9.97 -5.99
N ASN A 81 -2.48 9.57 -6.16
CA ASN A 81 -3.61 10.47 -6.37
C ASN A 81 -4.36 10.85 -5.08
N TYR A 82 -3.93 10.39 -3.90
CA TYR A 82 -4.55 10.73 -2.61
C TYR A 82 -3.99 12.01 -1.95
N CYS A 83 -3.51 12.97 -2.74
CA CYS A 83 -3.03 14.28 -2.27
C CYS A 83 -4.16 15.29 -2.04
#